data_AF-A0A8X6GS54-F1
#
_entry.id   AF-A0A8X6GS54-F1
#
_cell.length_a   1.000
_cell.length_b   1.000
_cell.length_c   1.000
_cell.angle_alpha   90.00
_cell.angle_beta   90.00
_cell.angle_gamma   90.00
#
_symmetry.space_group_name_H-M   'P 1'
#
loop_
_entity.id
_entity.type
_entity.pdbx_description
1 polymer ?
#
loop_
_entity_poly.entity_id
_entity_poly.type
_entity_poly.pdbx_seq_one_letter_code
_entity_poly.pdbx_strand_id
1 'polypeptide(L)'
;VAVEDTDDSIEGYYVGYKLYGSPETFTFKPVESIKGRTQYFIVSNLNRFTEYSIVVQAFNARGAGPPSEEVMTRTLEFGKFYA
;
A
#
# COMPACT_ATOMS: atom_id res chain seq x y z
N VAL A 1 14.30 6.10 28.15
CA VAL A 1 12.92 5.64 28.39
C VAL A 1 12.60 4.69 27.26
N ALA A 2 12.51 3.39 27.54
CA ALA A 2 12.10 2.43 26.52
C ALA A 2 10.63 2.73 26.21
N VAL A 3 10.31 3.05 24.96
CA VAL A 3 8.93 3.18 24.53
C VAL A 3 8.39 1.76 24.61
N GLU A 4 7.52 1.49 25.59
CA GLU A 4 6.86 0.19 25.68
C GLU A 4 6.21 -0.08 24.32
N ASP A 5 6.59 -1.19 23.70
CA ASP A 5 5.90 -1.72 22.52
C ASP A 5 4.53 -2.17 23.00
N THR A 6 3.63 -1.20 23.17
CA THR A 6 2.23 -1.47 23.35
C THR A 6 1.72 -2.06 22.05
N ASP A 7 0.84 -3.04 22.17
CA ASP A 7 0.11 -3.69 21.08
C ASP A 7 -0.71 -2.70 20.22
N ASP A 8 -0.74 -1.42 20.60
CA ASP A 8 -1.32 -0.31 19.85
C ASP A 8 -0.37 0.33 18.83
N SER A 9 0.93 0.01 18.87
CA SER A 9 1.88 0.58 17.91
C SER A 9 1.76 -0.11 16.55
N ILE A 10 1.70 0.69 15.47
CA ILE A 10 1.61 0.16 14.11
C ILE A 10 2.93 -0.52 13.75
N GLU A 11 2.85 -1.83 13.50
CA GLU A 11 3.98 -2.67 13.08
C GLU A 11 4.22 -2.54 11.57
N GLY A 12 3.18 -2.26 10.79
CA GLY A 12 3.30 -2.10 9.35
C GLY A 12 2.00 -1.79 8.64
N TYR A 13 2.07 -1.88 7.31
CA TYR A 13 0.96 -1.65 6.41
C TYR A 13 0.84 -2.76 5.36
N TYR A 14 -0.37 -3.19 5.04
CA TYR A 14 -0.66 -3.93 3.83
C TYR A 14 -1.03 -2.96 2.72
N VAL A 15 -0.24 -2.94 1.65
CA VAL A 15 -0.55 -2.19 0.42
C VAL A 15 -1.29 -3.11 -0.53
N GLY A 16 -2.58 -2.86 -0.71
CA GLY A 16 -3.46 -3.58 -1.61
C GLY A 16 -3.52 -2.92 -2.97
N TYR A 17 -3.39 -3.69 -4.05
CA TYR A 17 -3.65 -3.21 -5.41
C TYR A 17 -4.42 -4.23 -6.26
N LYS A 18 -5.25 -3.74 -7.18
CA LYS A 18 -5.95 -4.55 -8.21
C LYS A 18 -6.25 -3.73 -9.45
N LEU A 19 -6.62 -4.38 -10.54
CA LEU A 19 -7.15 -3.70 -11.72
C LEU A 19 -8.43 -2.93 -11.36
N TYR A 20 -8.50 -1.67 -11.77
CA TYR A 20 -9.67 -0.83 -11.53
C TYR A 20 -10.91 -1.43 -12.22
N GLY A 21 -12.04 -1.47 -11.49
CA GLY A 21 -13.29 -2.07 -11.98
C GLY A 21 -13.28 -3.60 -12.10
N SER A 22 -12.17 -4.28 -11.83
CA SER A 22 -12.09 -5.75 -11.87
C SER A 22 -12.86 -6.36 -10.68
N PRO A 23 -13.56 -7.50 -10.89
CA PRO A 23 -14.16 -8.29 -9.81
C PRO A 23 -13.11 -9.06 -8.99
N GLU A 24 -11.84 -9.06 -9.41
CA GLU A 24 -10.74 -9.68 -8.67
C GLU A 24 -10.54 -9.04 -7.30
N THR A 25 -10.02 -9.83 -6.37
CA THR A 25 -9.62 -9.38 -5.03
C THR A 25 -8.31 -8.60 -5.08
N PHE A 26 -8.07 -7.77 -4.07
CA PHE A 26 -6.81 -7.05 -3.93
C PHE A 26 -5.64 -8.02 -3.68
N THR A 27 -4.52 -7.76 -4.34
CA THR A 27 -3.22 -8.34 -3.97
C THR A 27 -2.58 -7.46 -2.92
N PHE A 28 -2.22 -8.03 -1.77
CA PHE A 28 -1.61 -7.28 -0.67
C PHE A 28 -0.11 -7.54 -0.53
N LYS A 29 0.66 -6.48 -0.25
CA LYS A 29 2.09 -6.54 0.09
C LYS A 29 2.32 -5.94 1.48
N PRO A 30 2.96 -6.67 2.42
CA PRO A 30 3.32 -6.11 3.72
C PRO A 30 4.50 -5.15 3.58
N VAL A 31 4.44 -4.06 4.32
CA VAL A 31 5.48 -3.03 4.43
C VAL A 31 5.69 -2.77 5.91
N GLU A 32 6.90 -2.99 6.40
CA GLU A 32 7.24 -2.78 7.81
C GLU A 32 7.28 -1.29 8.16
N SER A 33 6.74 -0.96 9.32
CA SER A 33 6.74 0.40 9.82
C SER A 33 8.08 0.76 10.45
N ILE A 34 8.65 1.88 10.00
CA ILE A 34 9.84 2.48 10.62
C ILE A 34 9.39 3.70 11.43
N LYS A 35 9.45 3.59 12.76
CA LYS A 35 9.06 4.66 13.68
C LYS A 35 9.76 5.98 13.32
N GLY A 36 8.97 7.05 13.22
CA GLY A 36 9.47 8.40 12.94
C GLY A 36 9.85 8.68 11.48
N ARG A 37 9.50 7.81 10.53
CA ARG A 37 9.79 7.99 9.10
C ARG A 37 8.53 7.86 8.24
N THR A 38 8.40 8.76 7.27
CA THR A 38 7.50 8.56 6.13
C THR A 38 7.99 7.38 5.32
N GLN A 39 7.11 6.43 5.07
CA GLN A 39 7.40 5.24 4.27
C GLN A 39 6.83 5.38 2.87
N TYR A 40 7.62 4.94 1.90
CA TYR A 40 7.21 4.86 0.50
C TYR A 40 7.35 3.40 0.08
N PHE A 41 6.37 2.92 -0.69
CA PHE A 41 6.39 1.59 -1.27
C PHE A 41 6.17 1.66 -2.77
N ILE A 42 6.94 0.89 -3.53
CA ILE A 42 6.83 0.82 -4.99
C ILE A 42 6.14 -0.49 -5.34
N VAL A 43 4.92 -0.38 -5.87
CA VAL A 43 4.25 -1.51 -6.52
C VAL A 43 4.82 -1.65 -7.93
N SER A 44 5.59 -2.70 -8.18
CA SER A 44 6.24 -2.96 -9.47
C SER A 44 5.54 -4.07 -10.27
N ASN A 45 5.99 -4.29 -11.52
CA ASN A 45 5.49 -5.34 -12.41
C ASN A 45 3.98 -5.22 -12.73
N LEU A 46 3.47 -3.99 -12.77
CA LEU A 46 2.11 -3.70 -13.20
C LEU A 46 2.03 -3.59 -14.73
N ASN A 47 0.85 -3.86 -15.27
CA ASN A 47 0.59 -3.62 -16.69
C ASN A 47 0.71 -2.13 -16.99
N ARG A 48 1.30 -1.80 -18.13
CA ARG A 48 1.45 -0.41 -18.61
C ARG A 48 0.10 0.14 -19.05
N PHE A 49 -0.04 1.47 -18.99
CA PHE A 49 -1.27 2.18 -19.38
C PHE A 49 -2.55 1.53 -18.84
N THR A 50 -2.50 1.08 -17.60
CA THR A 50 -3.57 0.32 -16.97
C THR A 50 -3.96 1.00 -15.67
N GLU A 51 -5.27 1.12 -15.43
CA GLU A 51 -5.82 1.70 -14.21
C GLU A 51 -5.84 0.66 -13.08
N TYR A 52 -5.34 1.08 -11.93
CA TYR A 52 -5.30 0.29 -10.72
C TYR A 52 -5.99 1.03 -9.57
N SER A 53 -6.70 0.25 -8.77
CA SER A 53 -7.22 0.59 -7.46
C SER A 53 -6.16 0.29 -6.40
N ILE A 54 -5.91 1.22 -5.47
CA ILE A 54 -4.93 1.07 -4.40
C ILE A 54 -5.60 1.36 -3.05
N VAL A 55 -5.35 0.50 -2.05
CA VAL A 55 -5.75 0.70 -0.65
C VAL A 55 -4.58 0.42 0.28
N VAL A 56 -4.60 0.99 1.48
CA VAL A 56 -3.64 0.70 2.54
C VAL A 56 -4.35 0.31 3.83
N GLN A 57 -3.88 -0.73 4.51
CA GLN A 57 -4.36 -1.19 5.80
C GLN A 57 -3.22 -1.18 6.82
N ALA A 58 -3.37 -0.45 7.92
CA ALA A 58 -2.40 -0.55 9.02
C ALA A 58 -2.59 -1.89 9.77
N PHE A 59 -1.51 -2.47 10.28
CA PHE A 59 -1.58 -3.66 11.14
C PHE A 59 -0.63 -3.55 12.35
N ASN A 60 -1.01 -4.23 13.41
CA ASN A 60 -0.23 -4.48 14.63
C ASN A 60 -0.43 -5.93 15.09
N ALA A 61 0.06 -6.29 16.27
CA ALA A 61 -0.07 -7.64 16.82
C ALA A 61 -1.54 -8.08 17.07
N ARG A 62 -2.52 -7.17 17.09
CA ARG A 62 -3.97 -7.50 17.12
C ARG A 62 -4.56 -7.84 15.75
N GLY A 63 -3.87 -7.46 14.67
CA GLY A 63 -4.29 -7.71 13.30
C GLY A 63 -4.40 -6.44 12.45
N ALA A 64 -5.10 -6.56 11.33
CA ALA A 64 -5.27 -5.47 10.37
C ALA A 64 -6.48 -4.60 10.70
N GLY A 65 -6.31 -3.28 10.58
CA GLY A 65 -7.40 -2.32 10.61
C GLY A 65 -8.21 -2.28 9.31
N PRO A 66 -9.24 -1.41 9.25
CA PRO A 66 -9.99 -1.20 8.03
C PRO A 66 -9.09 -0.64 6.91
N PRO A 67 -9.40 -0.93 5.63
CA PRO A 67 -8.70 -0.31 4.51
C PRO A 67 -8.98 1.19 4.46
N SER A 68 -8.01 1.93 3.93
CA SER A 68 -8.22 3.31 3.48
C SER A 68 -9.31 3.39 2.41
N GLU A 69 -9.71 4.62 2.09
CA GLU A 69 -10.38 4.87 0.82
C GLU A 69 -9.53 4.39 -0.36
N GLU A 70 -10.19 3.99 -1.43
CA GLU A 70 -9.54 3.53 -2.65
C GLU A 70 -9.01 4.71 -3.46
N VAL A 71 -7.73 4.66 -3.82
CA VAL A 71 -7.10 5.61 -4.73
C VAL A 71 -6.94 4.96 -6.09
N MET A 72 -7.49 5.58 -7.13
CA MET A 72 -7.32 5.14 -8.51
C MET A 72 -6.14 5.86 -9.16
N THR A 73 -5.27 5.11 -9.83
CA THR A 73 -4.17 5.68 -10.62
C THR A 73 -3.88 4.84 -11.86
N ARG A 74 -3.29 5.47 -12.88
CA ARG A 74 -2.91 4.82 -14.14
C ARG A 74 -1.41 4.72 -14.26
N THR A 75 -0.91 3.54 -14.60
CA THR A 75 0.51 3.34 -14.93
C THR A 75 0.88 4.03 -16.24
N LEU A 76 2.16 4.34 -16.42
CA LEU A 76 2.66 5.00 -17.64
C LEU A 76 2.55 4.09 -18.88
N GLU A 77 2.38 4.69 -20.06
CA GLU A 77 2.26 4.04 -21.37
C GLU A 77 3.63 3.83 -22.07
N PHE A 78 4.67 3.44 -21.33
CA PHE A 78 6.09 3.50 -21.75
C PHE A 78 6.69 4.93 -21.81
N GLY A 79 8.00 5.04 -21.58
CA GLY A 79 8.86 6.05 -22.20
C GLY A 79 8.57 7.54 -21.94
N LYS A 80 7.73 7.94 -20.99
CA LYS A 80 7.61 9.36 -20.62
C LYS A 80 8.79 9.78 -19.75
N PHE A 81 9.86 10.21 -20.42
CA PHE A 81 10.78 11.20 -19.84
C PHE A 81 10.01 12.51 -19.76
N TYR A 82 9.71 12.98 -18.55
CA TYR A 82 9.40 14.39 -18.37
C TYR A 82 10.73 15.13 -18.45
N ALA A 83 10.90 15.92 -19.52
CA ALA A 83 11.95 16.92 -19.62
C ALA A 83 11.74 18.02 -18.57
#